data_AF-A0A6P6TWM3-F1
#
_entry.id   AF-A0A6P6TWM3-F1
#
_cell.length_a   1.000
_cell.length_b   1.000
_cell.length_c   1.000
_cell.angle_alpha   90.00
_cell.angle_beta   90.00
_cell.angle_gamma   90.00
#
_symmetry.space_group_name_H-M   'P 1'
#
loop_
_entity.id
_entity.type
_entity.pdbx_description
1 polymer ?
#
loop_
_entity_poly.entity_id
_entity_poly.type
_entity_poly.pdbx_seq_one_letter_code
_entity_poly.pdbx_strand_id
1 'polypeptide(L)'
;MVSHEYLHYLKNKRQGKDGFMAVKLDMSKAYDRVEWSFLEAIMTKMGFHCKWRNWIMECLRSVSYSFNINGKVKEYVIPRRGIRQGDPLSPYLFVLCSEGFSNLIRKAAANRKLSGMRISRHGPSITHLFFADDSLIFCKANMDQATKLMRVLQVYALGSGQLINLDKSSILFNKNVRPELMHDICQTAGNMQRVSQGKYLGLPMVVSRTKEQIFGFVKTNIQQRILKWKNRFLSIAGKEIMLKSVALAMPTYTMSCFKVPSRLCKEISSLMSNYWWGETNGKNKIWRSLVGARELVEQGTRRKIGNGKNTNIWEDSWIPDTSNGRVTTRRAMDNGLQKVEELICQKRWNRNLVFQNFNREDADKILSIPISLSGREDSQFWIHRVDGNYSVNSGYKVQALNNDDKQKRNQMEGSTMRDTINGKIKVGDPICKGCGEERETIEYTLLNCSEAKQTWKLAPIQWEGMMEQHGSFRRWWISIAEARHRPKGWQHISLSVHILWQIWKDRNEVEFNGKKNQPWRTIQKAQEDWLEFGETDKRETRMSTEETKALHQNNQ
;
A
#
# COMPACT_ATOMS: atom_id res chain seq x y z
N MET A 1 -1.00 4.59 26.05
CA MET A 1 -0.12 3.83 26.97
C MET A 1 -0.58 3.96 28.44
N VAL A 2 -0.65 5.18 29.00
CA VAL A 2 -1.08 5.42 30.40
C VAL A 2 -2.45 4.82 30.73
N SER A 3 -3.44 4.99 29.86
CA SER A 3 -4.78 4.40 30.03
C SER A 3 -4.75 2.88 30.22
N HIS A 4 -4.00 2.17 29.39
CA HIS A 4 -3.87 0.71 29.47
C HIS A 4 -3.14 0.26 30.73
N GLU A 5 -2.13 1.00 31.19
CA GLU A 5 -1.43 0.69 32.44
C GLU A 5 -2.35 0.80 33.66
N TYR A 6 -3.15 1.87 33.72
CA TYR A 6 -4.13 2.09 34.79
C TYR A 6 -5.24 1.04 34.76
N LEU A 7 -5.80 0.71 33.59
CA LEU A 7 -6.81 -0.34 33.44
C LEU A 7 -6.26 -1.73 33.80
N HIS A 8 -5.01 -2.02 33.42
CA HIS A 8 -4.33 -3.26 33.77
C HIS A 8 -4.09 -3.37 35.28
N TYR A 9 -3.62 -2.29 35.92
CA TYR A 9 -3.45 -2.22 37.37
C TYR A 9 -4.78 -2.43 38.09
N LEU A 10 -5.85 -1.73 37.67
CA LEU A 10 -7.19 -1.84 38.26
C LEU A 10 -7.65 -3.29 38.32
N LYS A 11 -7.51 -4.05 37.23
CA LYS A 11 -7.97 -5.45 37.18
C LYS A 11 -7.11 -6.43 37.99
N ASN A 12 -5.81 -6.16 38.08
CA ASN A 12 -4.87 -7.03 38.79
C ASN A 12 -4.73 -6.72 40.28
N LYS A 13 -5.25 -5.59 40.74
CA LYS A 13 -5.33 -5.25 42.16
C LYS A 13 -6.24 -6.25 42.89
N ARG A 14 -5.61 -7.13 43.69
CA ARG A 14 -6.26 -8.17 44.52
C ARG A 14 -6.14 -7.95 46.02
N GLN A 15 -5.32 -6.97 46.42
CA GLN A 15 -5.01 -6.70 47.83
C GLN A 15 -5.35 -5.24 48.17
N GLY A 16 -5.75 -5.02 49.44
CA GLY A 16 -6.19 -3.73 49.96
C GLY A 16 -7.70 -3.63 50.16
N LYS A 17 -8.11 -2.89 51.20
CA LYS A 17 -9.51 -2.73 51.61
C LYS A 17 -10.35 -1.87 50.64
N ASP A 18 -9.70 -0.99 49.88
CA ASP A 18 -10.38 -0.06 48.98
C ASP A 18 -10.68 -0.68 47.59
N GLY A 19 -11.94 -0.64 47.18
CA GLY A 19 -12.40 -0.90 45.81
C GLY A 19 -12.28 0.33 44.90
N PHE A 20 -12.02 0.12 43.61
CA PHE A 20 -11.87 1.16 42.60
C PHE A 20 -12.69 0.81 41.35
N MET A 21 -13.12 1.85 40.63
CA MET A 21 -13.80 1.73 39.34
C MET A 21 -13.21 2.67 38.30
N ALA A 22 -13.25 2.23 37.05
CA ALA A 22 -13.00 3.04 35.87
C ALA A 22 -14.30 3.16 35.07
N VAL A 23 -14.76 4.38 34.84
CA VAL A 23 -15.95 4.69 34.06
C VAL A 23 -15.49 5.15 32.68
N LYS A 24 -15.82 4.38 31.65
CA LYS A 24 -15.66 4.77 30.25
C LYS A 24 -16.94 5.47 29.80
N LEU A 25 -16.81 6.73 29.42
CA LEU A 25 -17.91 7.56 28.93
C LEU A 25 -17.74 7.79 27.43
N ASP A 26 -18.86 7.66 26.73
CA ASP A 26 -19.03 8.00 25.32
C ASP A 26 -20.03 9.16 25.23
N MET A 27 -19.65 10.26 24.57
CA MET A 27 -20.52 11.42 24.42
C MET A 27 -21.35 11.28 23.14
N SER A 28 -22.67 11.31 23.29
CA SER A 28 -23.60 11.19 22.18
C SER A 28 -23.55 12.48 21.33
N LYS A 29 -23.27 12.34 20.02
CA LYS A 29 -23.17 13.46 19.06
C LYS A 29 -22.28 14.59 19.57
N ALA A 30 -21.05 14.24 19.97
CA ALA A 30 -20.15 15.11 20.71
C ALA A 30 -19.91 16.48 20.04
N TYR A 31 -19.76 16.53 18.72
CA TYR A 31 -19.55 17.78 17.98
C TYR A 31 -20.85 18.57 17.83
N ASP A 32 -21.97 17.92 17.53
CA ASP A 32 -23.24 18.57 17.20
C ASP A 32 -23.95 19.19 18.41
N ARG A 33 -23.58 18.77 19.63
CA ARG A 33 -24.24 19.19 20.87
C ARG A 33 -23.54 20.30 21.64
N VAL A 34 -22.37 20.75 21.20
CA VAL A 34 -21.61 21.80 21.90
C VAL A 34 -22.39 23.12 21.91
N GLU A 35 -22.78 23.60 23.08
CA GLU A 35 -23.41 24.91 23.22
C GLU A 35 -22.39 26.05 23.02
N TRP A 36 -22.71 26.97 22.12
CA TRP A 36 -21.82 28.08 21.74
C TRP A 36 -21.59 29.07 22.88
N SER A 37 -22.61 29.35 23.69
CA SER A 37 -22.51 30.20 24.87
C SER A 37 -21.52 29.64 25.89
N PHE A 38 -21.48 28.32 26.06
CA PHE A 38 -20.52 27.64 26.92
C PHE A 38 -19.08 27.79 26.40
N LEU A 39 -18.88 27.53 25.10
CA LEU A 39 -17.56 27.67 24.48
C LEU A 39 -17.03 29.10 24.59
N GLU A 40 -17.88 30.10 24.33
CA GLU A 40 -17.54 31.52 24.49
C GLU A 40 -17.19 31.89 25.94
N ALA A 41 -17.95 31.37 26.91
CA ALA A 41 -17.67 31.57 28.33
C ALA A 41 -16.33 30.93 28.75
N ILE A 42 -16.01 29.73 28.26
CA ILE A 42 -14.73 29.08 28.51
C ILE A 42 -13.57 29.90 27.92
N MET A 43 -13.66 30.32 26.67
CA MET A 43 -12.63 31.16 26.04
C MET A 43 -12.45 32.49 26.81
N THR A 44 -13.54 33.08 27.28
CA THR A 44 -13.48 34.29 28.11
C THR A 44 -12.74 34.03 29.42
N LYS A 45 -13.02 32.91 30.10
CA LYS A 45 -12.35 32.54 31.36
C LYS A 45 -10.90 32.14 31.19
N MET A 46 -10.53 31.59 30.03
CA MET A 46 -9.14 31.28 29.69
C MET A 46 -8.33 32.52 29.27
N GLY A 47 -8.95 33.71 29.21
CA GLY A 47 -8.26 34.97 28.93
C GLY A 47 -8.07 35.29 27.45
N PHE A 48 -8.80 34.62 26.54
CA PHE A 48 -8.74 34.95 25.12
C PHE A 48 -9.26 36.37 24.87
N HIS A 49 -8.53 37.15 24.07
CA HIS A 49 -8.87 38.52 23.71
C HIS A 49 -10.23 38.59 23.01
N CYS A 50 -11.04 39.64 23.28
CA CYS A 50 -12.40 39.78 22.75
C CYS A 50 -12.46 39.70 21.21
N LYS A 51 -11.51 40.35 20.52
CA LYS A 51 -11.40 40.30 19.05
C LYS A 51 -11.26 38.87 18.52
N TRP A 52 -10.42 38.05 19.17
CA TRP A 52 -10.22 36.65 18.77
C TRP A 52 -11.47 35.81 18.99
N ARG A 53 -12.12 35.96 20.16
CA ARG A 53 -13.36 35.27 20.46
C ARG A 53 -14.44 35.61 19.43
N ASN A 54 -14.59 36.90 19.10
CA ASN A 54 -15.56 37.34 18.10
C ASN A 54 -15.32 36.68 16.74
N TRP A 55 -14.06 36.62 16.26
CA TRP A 55 -13.74 35.92 15.02
C TRP A 55 -14.13 34.44 15.04
N ILE A 56 -13.81 33.73 16.13
CA ILE A 56 -14.22 32.32 16.29
C ILE A 56 -15.75 32.20 16.31
N MET A 57 -16.45 33.07 17.04
CA MET A 57 -17.91 33.04 17.12
C MET A 57 -18.56 33.36 15.77
N GLU A 58 -18.00 34.26 14.96
CA GLU A 58 -18.44 34.51 13.58
C GLU A 58 -18.30 33.25 12.74
N CYS A 59 -17.15 32.56 12.78
CA CYS A 59 -16.95 31.31 12.05
C CYS A 59 -17.96 30.21 12.43
N LEU A 60 -18.43 30.17 13.67
CA LEU A 60 -19.42 29.20 14.13
C LEU A 60 -20.86 29.62 13.76
N ARG A 61 -21.20 30.89 13.96
CA ARG A 61 -22.56 31.43 13.78
C ARG A 61 -22.94 31.66 12.32
N SER A 62 -21.97 31.90 11.44
CA SER A 62 -22.21 32.18 10.02
C SER A 62 -22.51 30.93 9.18
N VAL A 63 -22.40 29.73 9.76
CA VAL A 63 -22.63 28.48 9.03
C VAL A 63 -24.12 28.29 8.77
N SER A 64 -24.48 27.87 7.56
CA SER A 64 -25.83 27.42 7.21
C SER A 64 -25.76 26.01 6.62
N TYR A 65 -26.67 25.14 7.04
CA TYR A 65 -26.81 23.80 6.48
C TYR A 65 -27.97 23.75 5.49
N SER A 66 -27.81 23.01 4.40
CA SER A 66 -28.88 22.73 3.45
C SER A 66 -29.00 21.23 3.25
N PHE A 67 -30.21 20.71 3.09
CA PHE A 67 -30.42 19.28 2.93
C PHE A 67 -30.57 18.93 1.46
N ASN A 68 -29.84 17.93 1.01
CA ASN A 68 -30.06 17.35 -0.31
C ASN A 68 -31.18 16.30 -0.20
N ILE A 69 -32.37 16.64 -0.71
CA ILE A 69 -33.51 15.72 -0.74
C ILE A 69 -33.76 15.37 -2.21
N ASN A 70 -33.49 14.12 -2.57
CA ASN A 70 -33.65 13.58 -3.93
C ASN A 70 -32.87 14.34 -5.02
N GLY A 71 -31.64 14.77 -4.72
CA GLY A 71 -30.77 15.47 -5.68
C GLY A 71 -31.04 16.97 -5.80
N LYS A 72 -32.01 17.50 -5.05
CA LYS A 72 -32.29 18.95 -4.97
C LYS A 72 -31.91 19.46 -3.59
N VAL A 73 -31.05 20.48 -3.58
CA VAL A 73 -30.75 21.24 -2.36
C VAL A 73 -32.03 21.97 -1.96
N LYS A 74 -32.57 21.63 -0.79
CA LYS A 74 -33.75 22.24 -0.20
C LYS A 74 -33.40 22.85 1.15
N GLU A 75 -33.99 24.03 1.37
CA GLU A 75 -34.01 24.77 2.64
C GLU A 75 -32.64 25.10 3.24
N TYR A 76 -32.62 26.14 4.06
CA TYR A 76 -31.44 26.53 4.82
C TYR A 76 -31.78 26.52 6.29
N VAL A 77 -30.99 25.78 7.07
CA VAL A 77 -31.10 25.74 8.53
C VAL A 77 -29.86 26.39 9.11
N ILE A 78 -30.10 27.42 9.92
CA ILE A 78 -29.06 28.07 10.69
C ILE A 78 -28.94 27.30 12.02
N PRO A 79 -27.80 26.65 12.29
CA PRO A 79 -27.57 25.98 13.56
C PRO A 79 -27.51 27.01 14.70
N ARG A 80 -27.92 26.60 15.89
CA ARG A 80 -27.77 27.40 17.13
C ARG A 80 -26.69 26.86 18.07
N ARG A 81 -26.14 25.69 17.74
CA ARG A 81 -25.14 24.96 18.52
C ARG A 81 -24.38 24.01 17.61
N GLY A 82 -23.33 23.42 18.16
CA GLY A 82 -22.51 22.41 17.52
C GLY A 82 -21.33 23.01 16.77
N ILE A 83 -20.32 22.18 16.56
CA ILE A 83 -19.09 22.51 15.82
C ILE A 83 -18.97 21.57 14.62
N ARG A 84 -18.34 22.03 13.54
CA ARG A 84 -18.40 21.33 12.25
C ARG A 84 -17.42 20.16 12.20
N GLN A 85 -17.92 18.96 11.89
CA GLN A 85 -17.03 17.83 11.60
C GLN A 85 -16.30 18.06 10.27
N GLY A 86 -14.99 17.82 10.25
CA GLY A 86 -14.13 18.05 9.09
C GLY A 86 -13.59 19.48 8.95
N ASP A 87 -14.02 20.41 9.81
CA ASP A 87 -13.41 21.74 9.92
C ASP A 87 -12.12 21.66 10.75
N PRO A 88 -10.98 22.19 10.26
CA PRO A 88 -9.71 22.20 10.98
C PRO A 88 -9.76 22.84 12.38
N LEU A 89 -10.64 23.82 12.63
CA LEU A 89 -10.72 24.49 13.93
C LEU A 89 -11.50 23.67 14.97
N SER A 90 -12.50 22.93 14.52
CA SER A 90 -13.46 22.26 15.39
C SER A 90 -12.83 21.29 16.41
N PRO A 91 -11.81 20.47 16.07
CA PRO A 91 -11.12 19.64 17.07
C PRO A 91 -10.51 20.44 18.22
N TYR A 92 -9.92 21.61 17.96
CA TYR A 92 -9.32 22.46 18.99
C TYR A 92 -10.39 23.10 19.87
N LEU A 93 -11.48 23.57 19.27
CA LEU A 93 -12.63 24.10 20.01
C LEU A 93 -13.26 23.02 20.91
N PHE A 94 -13.30 21.77 20.46
CA PHE A 94 -13.76 20.66 21.28
C PHE A 94 -12.85 20.40 22.49
N VAL A 95 -11.53 20.51 22.33
CA VAL A 95 -10.59 20.42 23.45
C VAL A 95 -10.80 21.54 24.47
N LEU A 96 -11.07 22.77 24.03
CA LEU A 96 -11.42 23.86 24.95
C LEU A 96 -12.71 23.54 25.73
N CYS A 97 -13.72 22.99 25.06
CA CYS A 97 -14.95 22.57 25.71
C CYS A 97 -14.69 21.49 26.79
N SER A 98 -13.88 20.47 26.48
CA SER A 98 -13.56 19.39 27.43
C SER A 98 -12.68 19.84 28.61
N GLU A 99 -11.96 20.95 28.50
CA GLU A 99 -11.24 21.56 29.63
C GLU A 99 -12.21 22.00 30.75
N GLY A 100 -13.42 22.46 30.39
CA GLY A 100 -14.48 22.74 31.36
C GLY A 100 -14.86 21.49 32.18
N PHE A 101 -14.96 20.34 31.51
CA PHE A 101 -15.23 19.07 32.17
C PHE A 101 -14.08 18.62 33.07
N SER A 102 -12.84 18.74 32.56
CA SER A 102 -11.62 18.44 33.31
C SER A 102 -11.56 19.22 34.62
N ASN A 103 -11.84 20.53 34.56
CA ASN A 103 -11.82 21.41 35.73
C ASN A 103 -12.93 21.10 36.75
N LEU A 104 -14.12 20.66 36.31
CA LEU A 104 -15.15 20.18 37.23
C LEU A 104 -14.69 18.93 38.00
N ILE A 105 -14.05 17.98 37.32
CA ILE A 105 -13.49 16.77 37.96
C ILE A 105 -12.34 17.14 38.91
N ARG A 106 -11.42 18.01 38.48
CA ARG A 106 -10.31 18.49 39.34
C ARG A 106 -10.82 19.21 40.58
N LYS A 107 -11.84 20.06 40.45
CA LYS A 107 -12.50 20.73 41.58
C LYS A 107 -13.15 19.73 42.54
N ALA A 108 -13.82 18.70 42.01
CA ALA A 108 -14.37 17.64 42.84
C ALA A 108 -13.26 16.84 43.55
N ALA A 109 -12.11 16.60 42.90
CA ALA A 109 -10.97 15.92 43.50
C ALA A 109 -10.28 16.76 44.59
N ALA A 110 -10.05 18.05 44.34
CA ALA A 110 -9.48 18.98 45.32
C ALA A 110 -10.35 19.09 46.58
N ASN A 111 -11.68 19.10 46.40
CA ASN A 111 -12.64 19.09 47.50
C ASN A 111 -12.85 17.70 48.15
N ARG A 112 -11.99 16.72 47.84
CA ARG A 112 -12.07 15.33 48.33
C ARG A 112 -13.41 14.63 48.05
N LYS A 113 -14.17 15.11 47.07
CA LYS A 113 -15.44 14.50 46.61
C LYS A 113 -15.21 13.30 45.69
N LEU A 114 -14.15 13.35 44.90
CA LEU A 114 -13.70 12.23 44.06
C LEU A 114 -12.26 11.88 44.40
N SER A 115 -11.94 10.59 44.49
CA SER A 115 -10.57 10.13 44.74
C SER A 115 -10.00 9.53 43.47
N GLY A 116 -8.91 10.07 42.92
CA GLY A 116 -8.24 9.44 41.79
C GLY A 116 -7.62 8.09 42.14
N MET A 117 -7.20 7.35 41.11
CA MET A 117 -6.46 6.12 41.29
C MET A 117 -4.95 6.40 41.25
N ARG A 118 -4.18 5.71 42.10
CA ARG A 118 -2.72 5.75 42.11
C ARG A 118 -2.19 4.33 41.95
N ILE A 119 -1.27 4.13 41.01
CA ILE A 119 -0.72 2.81 40.67
C ILE A 119 0.60 2.49 41.40
N SER A 120 1.39 3.50 41.76
CA SER A 120 2.68 3.36 42.45
C SER A 120 2.80 4.34 43.63
N ARG A 121 3.64 4.03 44.63
CA ARG A 121 3.74 4.84 45.86
C ARG A 121 4.05 6.33 45.58
N HIS A 122 4.98 6.57 44.66
CA HIS A 122 5.41 7.91 44.22
C HIS A 122 4.72 8.38 42.94
N GLY A 123 3.75 7.63 42.41
CA GLY A 123 3.06 7.97 41.17
C GLY A 123 1.99 9.04 41.34
N PRO A 124 1.64 9.77 40.27
CA PRO A 124 0.53 10.71 40.31
C PRO A 124 -0.78 9.97 40.57
N SER A 125 -1.74 10.65 41.22
CA SER A 125 -3.11 10.19 41.29
C SER A 125 -3.86 10.71 40.07
N ILE A 126 -4.36 9.81 39.22
CA ILE A 126 -5.12 10.18 38.02
C ILE A 126 -6.61 10.01 38.29
N THR A 127 -7.38 11.07 38.02
CA THR A 127 -8.84 11.07 38.12
C THR A 127 -9.51 10.88 36.77
N HIS A 128 -8.91 11.35 35.68
CA HIS A 128 -9.48 11.22 34.34
C HIS A 128 -8.40 11.24 33.26
N LEU A 129 -8.71 10.64 32.11
CA LEU A 129 -7.95 10.67 30.86
C LEU A 129 -8.94 10.89 29.72
N PHE A 130 -8.73 11.94 28.93
CA PHE A 130 -9.57 12.26 27.79
C PHE A 130 -8.82 12.02 26.49
N PHE A 131 -9.52 11.47 25.50
CA PHE A 131 -9.05 11.36 24.13
C PHE A 131 -10.20 11.71 23.20
N ALA A 132 -10.21 12.93 22.67
CA ALA A 132 -11.36 13.48 21.97
C ALA A 132 -12.65 13.27 22.79
N ASP A 133 -13.65 12.59 22.24
CA ASP A 133 -14.93 12.25 22.87
C ASP A 133 -14.86 11.05 23.83
N ASP A 134 -13.87 10.16 23.68
CA ASP A 134 -13.63 9.02 24.55
C ASP A 134 -13.04 9.48 25.90
N SER A 135 -13.83 9.37 26.97
CA SER A 135 -13.42 9.80 28.32
C SER A 135 -13.30 8.61 29.28
N LEU A 136 -12.17 8.50 29.98
CA LEU A 136 -11.97 7.55 31.08
C LEU A 136 -11.87 8.29 32.41
N ILE A 137 -12.66 7.87 33.41
CA ILE A 137 -12.65 8.45 34.75
C ILE A 137 -12.35 7.37 35.77
N PHE A 138 -11.43 7.65 36.69
CA PHE A 138 -11.04 6.74 37.76
C PHE A 138 -11.48 7.29 39.11
N CYS A 139 -12.20 6.48 39.88
CA CYS A 139 -12.60 6.82 41.23
C CYS A 139 -12.73 5.60 42.15
N LYS A 140 -12.92 5.82 43.46
CA LYS A 140 -13.21 4.72 44.39
C LYS A 140 -14.60 4.16 44.08
N ALA A 141 -14.74 2.84 44.14
CA ALA A 141 -16.00 2.15 43.89
C ALA A 141 -16.86 2.16 45.17
N ASN A 142 -17.59 3.25 45.38
CA ASN A 142 -18.60 3.37 46.43
C ASN A 142 -19.76 4.26 45.95
N MET A 143 -20.90 4.16 46.62
CA MET A 143 -22.13 4.88 46.25
C MET A 143 -21.97 6.40 46.31
N ASP A 144 -21.25 6.90 47.32
CA ASP A 144 -21.02 8.32 47.50
C ASP A 144 -20.25 8.97 46.32
N GLN A 145 -19.16 8.34 45.88
CA GLN A 145 -18.39 8.82 44.73
C GLN A 145 -19.12 8.60 43.40
N ALA A 146 -19.89 7.52 43.25
CA ALA A 146 -20.73 7.30 42.08
C ALA A 146 -21.76 8.44 41.92
N THR A 147 -22.50 8.78 42.99
CA THR A 147 -23.48 9.87 42.97
C THR A 147 -22.82 11.23 42.71
N LYS A 148 -21.66 11.48 43.33
CA LYS A 148 -20.88 12.72 43.09
C LYS A 148 -20.39 12.83 41.65
N LEU A 149 -19.96 11.72 41.05
CA LEU A 149 -19.56 11.68 39.64
C LEU A 149 -20.75 11.98 38.73
N MET A 150 -21.90 11.35 38.95
CA MET A 150 -23.12 11.62 38.17
C MET A 150 -23.58 13.07 38.31
N ARG A 151 -23.45 13.68 39.48
CA ARG A 151 -23.73 15.11 39.66
C ARG A 151 -22.79 16.00 38.86
N VAL A 152 -21.50 15.69 38.82
CA VAL A 152 -20.51 16.42 37.99
C VAL A 152 -20.88 16.31 36.51
N LEU A 153 -21.25 15.12 36.07
CA LEU A 153 -21.70 14.86 34.69
C LEU A 153 -22.97 15.65 34.35
N GLN A 154 -23.94 15.70 35.25
CA GLN A 154 -25.18 16.46 35.05
C GLN A 154 -24.90 17.96 34.95
N VAL A 155 -24.04 18.50 35.82
CA VAL A 155 -23.64 19.92 35.76
C VAL A 155 -22.93 20.24 34.44
N TYR A 156 -22.03 19.35 34.01
CA TYR A 156 -21.35 19.52 32.72
C TYR A 156 -22.33 19.44 31.54
N ALA A 157 -23.28 18.50 31.57
CA ALA A 157 -24.30 18.34 30.54
C ALA A 157 -25.20 19.59 30.41
N LEU A 158 -25.66 20.13 31.54
CA LEU A 158 -26.47 21.35 31.58
C LEU A 158 -25.71 22.57 31.04
N GLY A 159 -24.41 22.68 31.33
CA GLY A 159 -23.59 23.81 30.87
C GLY A 159 -23.19 23.69 29.40
N SER A 160 -22.69 22.54 28.98
CA SER A 160 -22.06 22.34 27.65
C SER A 160 -23.00 21.82 26.57
N GLY A 161 -24.20 21.35 26.94
CA GLY A 161 -25.13 20.62 26.08
C GLY A 161 -24.74 19.17 25.78
N GLN A 162 -23.58 18.71 26.27
CA GLN A 162 -23.12 17.34 26.07
C GLN A 162 -24.03 16.33 26.78
N LEU A 163 -24.29 15.21 26.12
CA LEU A 163 -25.09 14.12 26.66
C LEU A 163 -24.29 12.82 26.61
N ILE A 164 -24.35 12.04 27.68
CA ILE A 164 -23.71 10.73 27.75
C ILE A 164 -24.54 9.72 26.98
N ASN A 165 -23.87 8.90 26.18
CA ASN A 165 -24.44 7.71 25.57
C ASN A 165 -24.36 6.54 26.56
N LEU A 166 -25.47 6.22 27.23
CA LEU A 166 -25.51 5.16 28.25
C LEU A 166 -25.24 3.76 27.65
N ASP A 167 -25.66 3.52 26.40
CA ASP A 167 -25.49 2.23 25.72
C ASP A 167 -24.02 1.94 25.35
N LYS A 168 -23.26 3.00 25.08
CA LYS A 168 -21.82 2.90 24.74
C LYS A 168 -20.91 3.13 25.95
N SER A 169 -21.43 3.76 27.00
CA SER A 169 -20.72 3.98 28.25
C SER A 169 -20.70 2.70 29.08
N SER A 170 -19.62 2.50 29.82
CA SER A 170 -19.42 1.26 30.58
C SER A 170 -18.58 1.47 31.83
N ILE A 171 -18.75 0.58 32.81
CA ILE A 171 -18.01 0.62 34.06
C ILE A 171 -17.17 -0.65 34.21
N LEU A 172 -15.90 -0.45 34.56
CA LEU A 172 -14.94 -1.49 34.90
C LEU A 172 -14.65 -1.44 36.40
N PHE A 173 -14.82 -2.56 37.10
CA PHE A 173 -14.53 -2.67 38.52
C PHE A 173 -13.30 -3.55 38.78
N ASN A 174 -12.57 -3.28 39.86
CA ASN A 174 -11.57 -4.23 40.36
C ASN A 174 -12.23 -5.42 41.08
N LYS A 175 -11.43 -6.47 41.33
CA LYS A 175 -11.92 -7.71 41.96
C LYS A 175 -12.31 -7.58 43.43
N ASN A 176 -11.93 -6.46 44.09
CA ASN A 176 -12.19 -6.26 45.52
C ASN A 176 -13.58 -5.65 45.80
N VAL A 177 -14.36 -5.33 44.76
CA VAL A 177 -15.71 -4.78 44.93
C VAL A 177 -16.71 -5.92 45.01
N ARG A 178 -17.69 -5.83 45.92
CA ARG A 178 -18.75 -6.84 46.07
C ARG A 178 -19.73 -6.77 44.90
N PRO A 179 -20.25 -7.89 44.39
CA PRO A 179 -21.20 -7.90 43.26
C PRO A 179 -22.46 -7.05 43.50
N GLU A 180 -23.00 -7.04 44.73
CA GLU A 180 -24.13 -6.19 45.15
C GLU A 180 -23.81 -4.71 44.93
N LEU A 181 -22.68 -4.25 45.47
CA LEU A 181 -22.22 -2.87 45.32
C LEU A 181 -21.96 -2.50 43.85
N MET A 182 -21.50 -3.43 43.02
CA MET A 182 -21.37 -3.17 41.58
C MET A 182 -22.73 -2.92 40.93
N HIS A 183 -23.77 -3.67 41.32
CA HIS A 183 -25.11 -3.49 40.79
C HIS A 183 -25.68 -2.12 41.18
N ASP A 184 -25.58 -1.75 42.45
CA ASP A 184 -26.08 -0.46 42.98
C ASP A 184 -25.39 0.73 42.30
N ILE A 185 -24.07 0.63 42.05
CA ILE A 185 -23.31 1.67 41.34
C ILE A 185 -23.77 1.76 39.88
N CYS A 186 -23.96 0.63 39.19
CA CYS A 186 -24.46 0.65 37.81
C CYS A 186 -25.86 1.26 37.72
N GLN A 187 -26.75 0.96 38.67
CA GLN A 187 -28.08 1.54 38.74
C GLN A 187 -28.02 3.06 38.94
N THR A 188 -27.17 3.53 39.87
CA THR A 188 -26.94 4.97 40.11
C THR A 188 -26.36 5.68 38.88
N ALA A 189 -25.53 4.97 38.10
CA ALA A 189 -24.94 5.48 36.88
C ALA A 189 -25.90 5.46 35.66
N GLY A 190 -27.19 5.22 35.86
CA GLY A 190 -28.17 5.17 34.77
C GLY A 190 -28.12 3.86 33.98
N ASN A 191 -27.91 2.74 34.66
CA ASN A 191 -27.85 1.38 34.08
C ASN A 191 -26.72 1.17 33.07
N MET A 192 -25.59 1.87 33.22
CA MET A 192 -24.40 1.62 32.40
C MET A 192 -23.95 0.16 32.48
N GLN A 193 -23.52 -0.38 31.34
CA GLN A 193 -23.14 -1.79 31.28
C GLN A 193 -21.84 -2.05 32.05
N ARG A 194 -21.85 -3.10 32.87
CA ARG A 194 -20.63 -3.63 33.49
C ARG A 194 -19.84 -4.40 32.45
N VAL A 195 -18.59 -4.00 32.26
CA VAL A 195 -17.70 -4.67 31.31
C VAL A 195 -16.58 -5.38 32.06
N SER A 196 -16.27 -6.62 31.66
CA SER A 196 -15.12 -7.37 32.17
C SER A 196 -13.97 -7.44 31.14
N GLN A 197 -14.31 -7.26 29.86
CA GLN A 197 -13.42 -7.24 28.70
C GLN A 197 -13.98 -6.26 27.66
N GLY A 198 -13.17 -5.34 27.16
CA GLY A 198 -13.61 -4.32 26.20
C GLY A 198 -12.46 -3.75 25.39
N LYS A 199 -12.77 -2.85 24.44
CA LYS A 199 -11.78 -2.09 23.67
C LYS A 199 -11.81 -0.61 24.05
N TYR A 200 -10.63 -0.02 24.15
CA TYR A 200 -10.42 1.42 24.33
C TYR A 200 -9.38 1.85 23.30
N LEU A 201 -9.71 2.86 22.49
CA LEU A 201 -8.88 3.34 21.39
C LEU A 201 -8.40 2.22 20.45
N GLY A 202 -9.30 1.31 20.09
CA GLY A 202 -9.03 0.17 19.20
C GLY A 202 -8.22 -0.97 19.81
N LEU A 203 -7.69 -0.79 21.03
CA LEU A 203 -6.88 -1.78 21.74
C LEU A 203 -7.70 -2.43 22.86
N PRO A 204 -7.45 -3.71 23.19
CA PRO A 204 -8.10 -4.35 24.32
C PRO A 204 -7.75 -3.60 25.62
N MET A 205 -8.79 -3.22 26.37
CA MET A 205 -8.67 -2.61 27.71
C MET A 205 -8.00 -3.54 28.72
N VAL A 206 -8.04 -4.84 28.43
CA VAL A 206 -7.59 -5.91 29.30
C VAL A 206 -6.55 -6.76 28.57
N VAL A 207 -5.39 -6.89 29.17
CA VAL A 207 -4.40 -7.91 28.81
C VAL A 207 -4.80 -9.21 29.55
N SER A 208 -5.36 -10.19 28.83
CA SER A 208 -5.68 -11.51 29.39
C SER A 208 -4.41 -12.34 29.66
N ARG A 209 -4.55 -13.53 30.27
CA ARG A 209 -3.40 -14.41 30.57
C ARG A 209 -2.68 -14.93 29.33
N THR A 210 -3.37 -15.03 28.19
CA THR A 210 -2.81 -15.53 26.92
C THR A 210 -2.60 -14.36 25.96
N LYS A 211 -1.33 -14.04 25.65
CA LYS A 211 -0.97 -12.94 24.74
C LYS A 211 -1.54 -13.16 23.33
N GLU A 212 -1.84 -14.40 22.97
CA GLU A 212 -2.40 -14.83 21.69
C GLU A 212 -3.83 -14.31 21.49
N GLN A 213 -4.68 -14.36 22.52
CA GLN A 213 -6.07 -13.88 22.44
C GLN A 213 -6.14 -12.35 22.34
N ILE A 214 -5.19 -11.66 22.97
CA ILE A 214 -5.14 -10.19 23.03
C ILE A 214 -4.85 -9.59 21.66
N PHE A 215 -3.90 -10.16 20.92
CA PHE A 215 -3.46 -9.61 19.63
C PHE A 215 -4.02 -10.35 18.42
N GLY A 216 -4.83 -11.40 18.64
CA GLY A 216 -5.50 -12.13 17.56
C GLY A 216 -6.31 -11.23 16.63
N PHE A 217 -6.89 -10.14 17.13
CA PHE A 217 -7.61 -9.17 16.29
C PHE A 217 -6.72 -8.52 15.22
N VAL A 218 -5.42 -8.31 15.49
CA VAL A 218 -4.48 -7.73 14.52
C VAL A 218 -4.33 -8.67 13.33
N LYS A 219 -4.11 -9.96 13.62
CA LYS A 219 -4.07 -11.02 12.60
C LYS A 219 -5.37 -11.10 11.83
N THR A 220 -6.51 -11.16 12.51
CA THR A 220 -7.83 -11.25 11.87
C THR A 220 -8.08 -10.06 10.96
N ASN A 221 -7.76 -8.83 11.38
CA ASN A 221 -7.95 -7.64 10.57
C ASN A 221 -7.06 -7.66 9.31
N ILE A 222 -5.79 -8.06 9.43
CA ILE A 222 -4.88 -8.20 8.30
C ILE A 222 -5.38 -9.28 7.33
N GLN A 223 -5.78 -10.44 7.86
CA GLN A 223 -6.34 -11.53 7.07
C GLN A 223 -7.60 -11.09 6.30
N GLN A 224 -8.52 -10.37 6.94
CA GLN A 224 -9.72 -9.85 6.30
C GLN A 224 -9.39 -8.84 5.18
N ARG A 225 -8.39 -7.96 5.38
CA ARG A 225 -7.92 -7.04 4.33
C ARG A 225 -7.30 -7.80 3.15
N ILE A 226 -6.44 -8.77 3.43
CA ILE A 226 -5.80 -9.61 2.41
C ILE A 226 -6.84 -10.39 1.60
N LEU A 227 -7.86 -10.97 2.25
CA LEU A 227 -8.95 -11.65 1.56
C LEU A 227 -9.72 -10.73 0.62
N LYS A 228 -10.01 -9.48 1.04
CA LYS A 228 -10.63 -8.47 0.17
C LYS A 228 -9.78 -8.10 -1.04
N TRP A 229 -8.45 -8.21 -0.95
CA TRP A 229 -7.56 -7.96 -2.08
C TRP A 229 -7.45 -9.13 -3.05
N LYS A 230 -7.69 -10.37 -2.61
CA LYS A 230 -7.69 -11.53 -3.51
C LYS A 230 -8.76 -11.42 -4.59
N ASN A 231 -9.84 -10.70 -4.33
CA ASN A 231 -10.92 -10.45 -5.29
C ASN A 231 -10.60 -9.30 -6.27
N ARG A 232 -9.42 -8.68 -6.18
CA ARG A 232 -8.96 -7.62 -7.08
C ARG A 232 -7.81 -8.16 -7.92
N PHE A 233 -7.90 -8.02 -9.24
CA PHE A 233 -6.82 -8.39 -10.18
C PHE A 233 -5.65 -7.40 -10.06
N LEU A 234 -4.86 -7.53 -8.98
CA LEU A 234 -3.70 -6.69 -8.72
C LEU A 234 -2.46 -7.25 -9.42
N SER A 235 -1.68 -6.35 -10.03
CA SER A 235 -0.34 -6.65 -10.52
C SER A 235 0.59 -7.03 -9.36
N ILE A 236 1.75 -7.63 -9.65
CA ILE A 236 2.75 -7.98 -8.63
C ILE A 236 3.20 -6.73 -7.87
N ALA A 237 3.48 -5.62 -8.57
CA ALA A 237 3.79 -4.34 -7.94
C ALA A 237 2.62 -3.82 -7.08
N GLY A 238 1.38 -3.97 -7.55
CA GLY A 238 0.19 -3.62 -6.77
C GLY A 238 0.08 -4.42 -5.46
N LYS A 239 0.33 -5.74 -5.50
CA LYS A 239 0.36 -6.57 -4.29
C LYS A 239 1.40 -6.07 -3.28
N GLU A 240 2.56 -5.61 -3.76
CA GLU A 240 3.67 -5.16 -2.91
C GLU A 240 3.28 -3.89 -2.16
N ILE A 241 2.73 -2.94 -2.91
CA ILE A 241 2.25 -1.66 -2.39
C ILE A 241 1.18 -1.93 -1.32
N MET A 242 0.21 -2.80 -1.58
CA MET A 242 -0.85 -3.11 -0.60
C MET A 242 -0.29 -3.75 0.69
N LEU A 243 0.67 -4.66 0.55
CA LEU A 243 1.34 -5.27 1.70
C LEU A 243 2.11 -4.24 2.53
N LYS A 244 2.89 -3.38 1.87
CA LYS A 244 3.74 -2.38 2.55
C LYS A 244 2.95 -1.22 3.15
N SER A 245 2.00 -0.67 2.40
CA SER A 245 1.25 0.53 2.83
C SER A 245 0.12 0.23 3.80
N VAL A 246 -0.51 -0.95 3.69
CA VAL A 246 -1.67 -1.31 4.51
C VAL A 246 -1.34 -2.40 5.51
N ALA A 247 -0.90 -3.58 5.07
CA ALA A 247 -0.73 -4.72 5.98
C ALA A 247 0.37 -4.49 7.03
N LEU A 248 1.51 -3.89 6.65
CA LEU A 248 2.58 -3.54 7.59
C LEU A 248 2.25 -2.37 8.51
N ALA A 249 1.37 -1.45 8.09
CA ALA A 249 0.99 -0.29 8.89
C ALA A 249 -0.03 -0.63 10.00
N MET A 250 -0.88 -1.64 9.78
CA MET A 250 -1.89 -2.06 10.74
C MET A 250 -1.36 -2.45 12.14
N PRO A 251 -0.27 -3.25 12.27
CA PRO A 251 0.28 -3.59 13.58
C PRO A 251 1.04 -2.43 14.22
N THR A 252 1.47 -1.41 13.48
CA THR A 252 2.35 -0.33 13.98
C THR A 252 1.81 0.36 15.23
N TYR A 253 0.51 0.70 15.23
CA TYR A 253 -0.13 1.32 16.41
C TYR A 253 -0.20 0.39 17.62
N THR A 254 -0.34 -0.93 17.40
CA THR A 254 -0.29 -1.90 18.50
C THR A 254 1.14 -2.06 19.02
N MET A 255 2.12 -2.09 18.11
CA MET A 255 3.55 -2.21 18.42
C MET A 255 4.10 -0.98 19.14
N SER A 256 3.57 0.22 18.88
CA SER A 256 3.96 1.43 19.62
C SER A 256 3.51 1.41 21.09
N CYS A 257 2.50 0.60 21.42
CA CYS A 257 1.97 0.48 22.79
C CYS A 257 2.42 -0.80 23.51
N PHE A 258 2.64 -1.89 22.78
CA PHE A 258 2.89 -3.21 23.36
C PHE A 258 3.97 -4.00 22.61
N LYS A 259 4.74 -4.80 23.36
CA LYS A 259 5.63 -5.79 22.77
C LYS A 259 4.82 -6.97 22.24
N VAL A 260 4.71 -7.06 20.92
CA VAL A 260 3.98 -8.12 20.22
C VAL A 260 4.74 -9.47 20.31
N PRO A 261 4.07 -10.61 20.53
CA PRO A 261 4.72 -11.91 20.56
C PRO A 261 5.38 -12.26 19.22
N SER A 262 6.59 -12.85 19.27
CA SER A 262 7.32 -13.27 18.06
C SER A 262 6.53 -14.26 17.21
N ARG A 263 5.72 -15.12 17.85
CA ARG A 263 4.79 -16.03 17.16
C ARG A 263 3.77 -15.28 16.30
N LEU A 264 3.17 -14.20 16.81
CA LEU A 264 2.22 -13.41 16.04
C LEU A 264 2.91 -12.75 14.83
N CYS A 265 4.13 -12.24 15.01
CA CYS A 265 4.90 -11.70 13.89
C CYS A 265 5.14 -12.78 12.82
N LYS A 266 5.53 -14.00 13.20
CA LYS A 266 5.69 -15.13 12.27
C LYS A 266 4.37 -15.47 11.55
N GLU A 267 3.24 -15.43 12.24
CA GLU A 267 1.92 -15.68 11.66
C GLU A 267 1.52 -14.59 10.66
N ILE A 268 1.76 -13.30 10.97
CA ILE A 268 1.51 -12.18 10.05
C ILE A 268 2.43 -12.29 8.83
N SER A 269 3.74 -12.52 9.03
CA SER A 269 4.68 -12.72 7.93
C SER A 269 4.28 -13.90 7.05
N SER A 270 3.80 -15.00 7.64
CA SER A 270 3.27 -16.14 6.88
C SER A 270 2.04 -15.77 6.05
N LEU A 271 1.07 -15.03 6.62
CA LEU A 271 -0.09 -14.53 5.87
C LEU A 271 0.32 -13.63 4.69
N MET A 272 1.26 -12.72 4.90
CA MET A 272 1.78 -11.84 3.86
C MET A 272 2.52 -12.62 2.77
N SER A 273 3.40 -13.54 3.15
CA SER A 273 4.13 -14.42 2.23
C SER A 273 3.17 -15.29 1.42
N ASN A 274 2.13 -15.84 2.05
CA ASN A 274 1.11 -16.63 1.36
C ASN A 274 0.28 -15.79 0.39
N TYR A 275 0.07 -14.49 0.65
CA TYR A 275 -0.59 -13.60 -0.29
C TYR A 275 0.33 -13.19 -1.46
N TRP A 276 1.60 -12.96 -1.16
CA TRP A 276 2.62 -12.58 -2.13
C TRP A 276 2.93 -13.72 -3.10
N TRP A 277 3.20 -14.91 -2.56
CA TRP A 277 3.58 -16.10 -3.32
C TRP A 277 2.39 -16.96 -3.78
N GLY A 278 1.30 -16.96 -3.01
CA GLY A 278 0.16 -17.83 -3.28
C GLY A 278 -0.74 -17.28 -4.39
N GLU A 279 -1.15 -18.18 -5.28
CA GLU A 279 -2.27 -17.95 -6.20
C GLU A 279 -3.60 -18.35 -5.56
N THR A 280 -4.68 -17.74 -6.06
CA THR A 280 -6.08 -18.06 -5.76
C THR A 280 -6.47 -19.51 -6.06
N ASN A 281 -5.67 -20.27 -6.82
CA ASN A 281 -5.97 -21.63 -7.29
C ASN A 281 -4.89 -22.70 -6.99
N GLY A 282 -4.08 -22.52 -5.94
CA GLY A 282 -3.27 -23.64 -5.38
C GLY A 282 -2.08 -24.15 -6.21
N LYS A 283 -1.58 -23.41 -7.21
CA LYS A 283 -0.37 -23.80 -7.98
C LYS A 283 0.72 -22.73 -7.83
N ASN A 284 1.87 -23.11 -7.28
CA ASN A 284 3.03 -22.20 -7.14
C ASN A 284 3.73 -22.01 -8.51
N LYS A 285 3.41 -20.90 -9.20
CA LYS A 285 4.05 -20.55 -10.48
C LYS A 285 5.58 -20.43 -10.37
N ILE A 286 6.11 -19.95 -9.25
CA ILE A 286 7.56 -19.75 -9.07
C ILE A 286 8.31 -21.07 -8.99
N TRP A 287 7.79 -22.07 -8.28
CA TRP A 287 8.43 -23.39 -8.26
C TRP A 287 8.42 -24.06 -9.63
N ARG A 288 7.35 -23.90 -10.41
CA ARG A 288 7.33 -24.34 -11.82
C ARG A 288 8.30 -23.55 -12.69
N SER A 289 8.43 -22.24 -12.46
CA SER A 289 9.40 -21.41 -13.18
C SER A 289 10.85 -21.76 -12.83
N LEU A 290 11.14 -22.07 -11.55
CA LEU A 290 12.46 -22.52 -11.10
C LEU A 290 12.79 -23.91 -11.65
N VAL A 291 11.84 -24.84 -11.59
CA VAL A 291 11.99 -26.19 -12.20
C VAL A 291 12.14 -26.08 -13.72
N GLY A 292 11.41 -25.17 -14.37
CA GLY A 292 11.56 -24.90 -15.80
C GLY A 292 12.89 -24.25 -16.18
N ALA A 293 13.52 -23.48 -15.28
CA ALA A 293 14.84 -22.91 -15.49
C ALA A 293 15.97 -23.94 -15.31
N ARG A 294 15.70 -25.08 -14.65
CA ARG A 294 16.69 -26.14 -14.40
C ARG A 294 17.28 -26.68 -15.70
N GLU A 295 16.44 -27.03 -16.67
CA GLU A 295 16.88 -27.60 -17.95
C GLU A 295 17.81 -26.64 -18.71
N LEU A 296 17.49 -25.35 -18.69
CA LEU A 296 18.31 -24.31 -19.31
C LEU A 296 19.67 -24.17 -18.62
N VAL A 297 19.70 -24.22 -17.29
CA VAL A 297 20.94 -24.14 -16.52
C VAL A 297 21.79 -25.40 -16.73
N GLU A 298 21.19 -26.58 -16.77
CA GLU A 298 21.88 -27.85 -17.07
C GLU A 298 22.48 -27.84 -18.49
N GLN A 299 21.75 -27.34 -19.49
CA GLN A 299 22.23 -27.27 -20.88
C GLN A 299 23.37 -26.27 -21.07
N GLY A 300 23.35 -25.12 -20.36
CA GLY A 300 24.36 -24.08 -20.50
C GLY A 300 25.55 -24.18 -19.53
N THR A 301 25.54 -25.12 -18.59
CA THR A 301 26.65 -25.33 -17.64
C THR A 301 27.58 -26.44 -18.13
N ARG A 302 28.88 -26.20 -18.08
CA ARG A 302 29.95 -27.16 -18.36
C ARG A 302 30.96 -27.20 -17.23
N ARG A 303 31.72 -28.30 -17.12
CA ARG A 303 32.84 -28.42 -16.19
C ARG A 303 34.09 -27.88 -16.87
N LYS A 304 34.77 -26.96 -16.21
CA LYS A 304 36.10 -26.49 -16.56
C LYS A 304 37.13 -27.32 -15.81
N ILE A 305 37.94 -28.07 -16.55
CA ILE A 305 38.94 -28.97 -15.99
C ILE A 305 40.12 -28.16 -15.43
N GLY A 306 40.39 -28.35 -14.15
CA GLY A 306 41.54 -27.81 -13.45
C GLY A 306 42.58 -28.89 -13.20
N ASN A 307 42.25 -29.85 -12.32
CA ASN A 307 43.10 -30.98 -11.93
C ASN A 307 42.47 -32.35 -12.25
N GLY A 308 41.22 -32.38 -12.70
CA GLY A 308 40.51 -33.58 -13.13
C GLY A 308 39.99 -34.48 -12.00
N LYS A 309 40.23 -34.13 -10.73
CA LYS A 309 39.89 -34.96 -9.56
C LYS A 309 38.40 -35.06 -9.29
N ASN A 310 37.66 -34.00 -9.64
CA ASN A 310 36.25 -33.86 -9.29
C ASN A 310 35.35 -34.04 -10.51
N THR A 311 35.90 -34.48 -11.65
CA THR A 311 35.15 -34.63 -12.89
C THR A 311 35.19 -36.08 -13.38
N ASN A 312 34.01 -36.67 -13.53
CA ASN A 312 33.83 -38.00 -14.09
C ASN A 312 33.87 -37.93 -15.62
N ILE A 313 34.65 -38.81 -16.25
CA ILE A 313 34.84 -38.82 -17.71
C ILE A 313 33.50 -39.00 -18.44
N TRP A 314 32.64 -39.88 -17.96
CA TRP A 314 31.47 -40.38 -18.70
C TRP A 314 30.16 -39.69 -18.30
N GLU A 315 30.05 -39.25 -17.04
CA GLU A 315 28.80 -38.72 -16.48
C GLU A 315 28.70 -37.20 -16.56
N ASP A 316 29.84 -36.51 -16.45
CA ASP A 316 29.89 -35.05 -16.40
C ASP A 316 29.94 -34.42 -17.79
N SER A 317 29.45 -33.19 -17.86
CA SER A 317 29.40 -32.38 -19.08
C SER A 317 30.64 -31.47 -19.15
N TRP A 318 31.75 -31.97 -19.69
CA TRP A 318 33.07 -31.30 -19.68
C TRP A 318 33.74 -31.15 -21.05
N ILE A 319 33.16 -31.72 -22.12
CA ILE A 319 33.69 -31.64 -23.49
C ILE A 319 33.17 -30.37 -24.18
N PRO A 320 34.05 -29.53 -24.77
CA PRO A 320 33.65 -28.34 -25.51
C PRO A 320 32.97 -28.71 -26.84
N ASP A 321 32.08 -27.85 -27.32
CA ASP A 321 31.46 -27.95 -28.66
C ASP A 321 30.73 -29.28 -28.94
N THR A 322 30.11 -29.86 -27.92
CA THR A 322 29.13 -30.95 -28.05
C THR A 322 27.77 -30.53 -27.49
N SER A 323 26.69 -31.05 -28.09
CA SER A 323 25.30 -30.63 -27.82
C SER A 323 24.89 -30.80 -26.36
N ASN A 324 25.43 -31.81 -25.67
CA ASN A 324 25.19 -32.15 -24.26
C ASN A 324 26.47 -32.07 -23.41
N GLY A 325 27.61 -31.67 -23.98
CA GLY A 325 28.90 -31.54 -23.30
C GLY A 325 29.52 -32.85 -22.82
N ARG A 326 28.95 -33.99 -23.22
CA ARG A 326 29.43 -35.33 -22.83
C ARG A 326 30.28 -35.96 -23.92
N VAL A 327 31.09 -36.94 -23.52
CA VAL A 327 31.85 -37.80 -24.42
C VAL A 327 30.88 -38.59 -25.30
N THR A 328 31.10 -38.60 -26.61
CA THR A 328 30.27 -39.30 -27.60
C THR A 328 30.75 -40.73 -27.84
N THR A 329 32.00 -41.03 -27.48
CA THR A 329 32.61 -42.35 -27.55
C THR A 329 31.79 -43.39 -26.76
N ARG A 330 31.48 -44.52 -27.41
CA ARG A 330 30.82 -45.65 -26.74
C ARG A 330 31.80 -46.30 -25.75
N ARG A 331 31.39 -46.37 -24.48
CA ARG A 331 32.17 -47.02 -23.42
C ARG A 331 32.33 -48.52 -23.70
N ALA A 332 33.57 -49.00 -23.81
CA ALA A 332 33.86 -50.43 -23.78
C ALA A 332 33.62 -50.98 -22.36
N MET A 333 33.08 -52.21 -22.23
CA MET A 333 32.70 -52.77 -20.93
C MET A 333 33.87 -52.97 -19.95
N ASP A 334 35.12 -52.91 -20.43
CA ASP A 334 36.34 -53.22 -19.67
C ASP A 334 37.26 -52.02 -19.37
N ASN A 335 36.81 -50.79 -19.60
CA ASN A 335 37.65 -49.61 -19.33
C ASN A 335 37.51 -49.17 -17.86
N GLY A 336 38.59 -49.38 -17.09
CA GLY A 336 38.74 -48.95 -15.68
C GLY A 336 38.86 -47.44 -15.46
N LEU A 337 38.83 -46.63 -16.53
CA LEU A 337 38.95 -45.17 -16.43
C LEU A 337 37.63 -44.52 -15.98
N GLN A 338 37.65 -43.79 -14.86
CA GLN A 338 36.48 -43.12 -14.30
C GLN A 338 36.65 -41.61 -14.19
N LYS A 339 37.86 -41.14 -13.88
CA LYS A 339 38.11 -39.72 -13.58
C LYS A 339 39.04 -39.06 -14.59
N VAL A 340 38.78 -37.79 -14.86
CA VAL A 340 39.57 -37.00 -15.81
C VAL A 340 41.03 -36.87 -15.37
N GLU A 341 41.33 -36.96 -14.07
CA GLU A 341 42.72 -36.97 -13.57
C GLU A 341 43.56 -38.11 -14.14
N GLU A 342 42.96 -39.27 -14.44
CA GLU A 342 43.64 -40.45 -14.97
C GLU A 342 44.10 -40.24 -16.42
N LEU A 343 43.52 -39.25 -17.11
CA LEU A 343 43.92 -38.81 -18.45
C LEU A 343 45.05 -37.77 -18.43
N ILE A 344 45.47 -37.32 -17.24
CA ILE A 344 46.45 -36.24 -17.06
C ILE A 344 47.76 -36.83 -16.51
N CYS A 345 48.87 -36.63 -17.22
CA CYS A 345 50.21 -37.01 -16.78
C CYS A 345 51.13 -35.78 -16.81
N GLN A 346 51.87 -35.53 -15.72
CA GLN A 346 52.78 -34.37 -15.59
C GLN A 346 52.12 -33.02 -15.95
N LYS A 347 50.86 -32.81 -15.52
CA LYS A 347 50.05 -31.60 -15.82
C LYS A 347 49.80 -31.36 -17.32
N ARG A 348 49.86 -32.41 -18.14
CA ARG A 348 49.50 -32.41 -19.57
C ARG A 348 48.60 -33.61 -19.88
N TRP A 349 47.81 -33.52 -20.94
CA TRP A 349 47.00 -34.66 -21.40
C TRP A 349 47.88 -35.80 -21.89
N ASN A 350 47.59 -37.02 -21.44
CA ASN A 350 48.23 -38.22 -21.96
C ASN A 350 47.65 -38.57 -23.33
N ARG A 351 48.27 -38.07 -24.39
CA ARG A 351 47.78 -38.22 -25.78
C ARG A 351 47.55 -39.68 -26.16
N ASN A 352 48.44 -40.58 -25.75
CA ASN A 352 48.32 -42.01 -26.07
C ASN A 352 47.08 -42.62 -25.41
N LEU A 353 46.87 -42.32 -24.13
CA LEU A 353 45.70 -42.81 -23.40
C LEU A 353 44.39 -42.22 -23.94
N VAL A 354 44.40 -40.95 -24.34
CA VAL A 354 43.24 -40.27 -24.92
C VAL A 354 42.88 -40.87 -26.28
N PHE A 355 43.83 -41.03 -27.21
CA PHE A 355 43.54 -41.62 -28.53
C PHE A 355 43.20 -43.11 -28.47
N GLN A 356 43.63 -43.84 -27.44
CA GLN A 356 43.27 -45.25 -27.23
C GLN A 356 41.84 -45.44 -26.72
N ASN A 357 41.34 -44.50 -25.92
CA ASN A 357 40.06 -44.65 -25.20
C ASN A 357 38.91 -43.81 -25.74
N PHE A 358 39.20 -42.81 -26.57
CA PHE A 358 38.21 -41.91 -27.16
C PHE A 358 38.24 -41.96 -28.69
N ASN A 359 37.09 -41.71 -29.32
CA ASN A 359 37.04 -41.49 -30.77
C ASN A 359 37.87 -40.25 -31.15
N ARG A 360 38.21 -40.12 -32.43
CA ARG A 360 39.10 -39.06 -32.90
C ARG A 360 38.56 -37.65 -32.61
N GLU A 361 37.24 -37.46 -32.71
CA GLU A 361 36.59 -36.15 -32.49
C GLU A 361 36.61 -35.73 -31.01
N ASP A 362 36.29 -36.64 -30.09
CA ASP A 362 36.35 -36.40 -28.65
C ASP A 362 37.81 -36.24 -28.21
N ALA A 363 38.73 -37.05 -28.73
CA ALA A 363 40.16 -36.96 -28.41
C ALA A 363 40.75 -35.59 -28.77
N ASP A 364 40.47 -35.09 -29.98
CA ASP A 364 40.93 -33.77 -30.41
C ASP A 364 40.34 -32.64 -29.54
N LYS A 365 39.08 -32.76 -29.12
CA LYS A 365 38.41 -31.83 -28.20
C LYS A 365 38.96 -31.90 -26.78
N ILE A 366 39.27 -33.10 -26.26
CA ILE A 366 39.90 -33.27 -24.95
C ILE A 366 41.28 -32.60 -24.93
N LEU A 367 42.07 -32.81 -25.98
CA LEU A 367 43.42 -32.25 -26.09
C LEU A 367 43.44 -30.73 -26.23
N SER A 368 42.35 -30.10 -26.66
CA SER A 368 42.23 -28.64 -26.76
C SER A 368 41.87 -27.96 -25.43
N ILE A 369 41.42 -28.72 -24.42
CA ILE A 369 41.08 -28.17 -23.10
C ILE A 369 42.36 -27.77 -22.34
N PRO A 370 42.53 -26.52 -21.92
CA PRO A 370 43.69 -26.11 -21.14
C PRO A 370 43.61 -26.62 -19.69
N ILE A 371 44.65 -27.36 -19.25
CA ILE A 371 44.78 -27.86 -17.87
C ILE A 371 45.40 -26.77 -16.97
N SER A 372 45.02 -26.73 -15.69
CA SER A 372 45.61 -25.79 -14.73
C SER A 372 47.07 -26.15 -14.40
N LEU A 373 48.02 -25.31 -14.85
CA LEU A 373 49.43 -25.43 -14.48
C LEU A 373 49.68 -25.19 -12.97
N SER A 374 48.81 -24.38 -12.36
CA SER A 374 48.81 -24.05 -10.92
C SER A 374 48.08 -25.09 -10.05
N GLY A 375 47.50 -26.14 -10.64
CA GLY A 375 46.80 -27.20 -9.89
C GLY A 375 45.46 -26.79 -9.27
N ARG A 376 44.76 -25.81 -9.85
CA ARG A 376 43.41 -25.41 -9.38
C ARG A 376 42.42 -26.56 -9.55
N GLU A 377 41.43 -26.60 -8.67
CA GLU A 377 40.33 -27.57 -8.75
C GLU A 377 39.38 -27.29 -9.92
N ASP A 378 38.66 -28.33 -10.33
CA ASP A 378 37.65 -28.27 -11.37
C ASP A 378 36.48 -27.36 -10.94
N SER A 379 35.98 -26.53 -11.86
CA SER A 379 34.93 -25.53 -11.58
C SER A 379 33.79 -25.59 -12.60
N GLN A 380 32.65 -24.98 -12.29
CA GLN A 380 31.55 -24.83 -13.25
C GLN A 380 31.78 -23.61 -14.15
N PHE A 381 31.37 -23.73 -15.40
CA PHE A 381 31.55 -22.72 -16.44
C PHE A 381 30.25 -22.57 -17.23
N TRP A 382 29.75 -21.34 -17.28
CA TRP A 382 28.55 -20.99 -18.04
C TRP A 382 28.93 -20.61 -19.49
N ILE A 383 28.50 -21.42 -20.46
CA ILE A 383 28.97 -21.31 -21.86
C ILE A 383 28.50 -20.05 -22.59
N HIS A 384 27.43 -19.41 -22.12
CA HIS A 384 26.83 -18.26 -22.80
C HIS A 384 27.39 -16.90 -22.32
N ARG A 385 28.51 -16.90 -21.59
CA ARG A 385 29.16 -15.68 -21.13
C ARG A 385 30.68 -15.84 -21.12
N VAL A 386 31.39 -14.81 -21.57
CA VAL A 386 32.86 -14.85 -21.75
C VAL A 386 33.60 -15.00 -20.42
N ASP A 387 33.04 -14.46 -19.34
CA ASP A 387 33.59 -14.60 -17.99
C ASP A 387 33.24 -15.94 -17.32
N GLY A 388 32.44 -16.79 -17.97
CA GLY A 388 32.04 -18.10 -17.48
C GLY A 388 31.06 -18.08 -16.31
N ASN A 389 30.56 -16.90 -15.90
CA ASN A 389 29.65 -16.76 -14.77
C ASN A 389 28.19 -16.72 -15.22
N TYR A 390 27.34 -17.46 -14.51
CA TYR A 390 25.90 -17.39 -14.72
C TYR A 390 25.33 -16.07 -14.17
N SER A 391 24.47 -15.43 -14.96
CA SER A 391 23.61 -14.34 -14.52
C SER A 391 22.16 -14.58 -14.96
N VAL A 392 21.21 -14.02 -14.22
CA VAL A 392 19.79 -14.11 -14.59
C VAL A 392 19.54 -13.55 -15.99
N ASN A 393 20.20 -12.44 -16.35
CA ASN A 393 20.12 -11.83 -17.69
C ASN A 393 20.64 -12.77 -18.79
N SER A 394 21.79 -13.45 -18.60
CA SER A 394 22.30 -14.40 -19.58
C SER A 394 21.40 -15.63 -19.74
N GLY A 395 20.78 -16.10 -18.65
CA GLY A 395 19.80 -17.20 -18.72
C GLY A 395 18.56 -16.82 -19.55
N TYR A 396 18.00 -15.62 -19.33
CA TYR A 396 16.85 -15.14 -20.11
C TYR A 396 17.14 -14.95 -21.59
N LYS A 397 18.35 -14.47 -21.96
CA LYS A 397 18.75 -14.32 -23.36
C LYS A 397 18.78 -15.66 -24.11
N VAL A 398 19.32 -16.70 -23.47
CA VAL A 398 19.36 -18.07 -24.04
C VAL A 398 17.94 -18.62 -24.19
N GLN A 399 17.08 -18.40 -23.19
CA GLN A 399 15.69 -18.85 -23.25
C GLN A 399 14.90 -18.15 -24.37
N ALA A 400 15.16 -16.87 -24.62
CA ALA A 400 14.55 -16.13 -25.72
C ALA A 400 14.96 -16.71 -27.08
N LEU A 401 16.25 -16.96 -27.30
CA LEU A 401 16.77 -17.54 -28.53
C LEU A 401 16.21 -18.95 -28.80
N ASN A 402 16.16 -19.82 -27.77
CA ASN A 402 15.59 -21.17 -27.89
C ASN A 402 14.07 -21.16 -28.16
N ASN A 403 13.36 -20.13 -27.69
CA ASN A 403 11.93 -19.97 -27.96
C ASN A 403 11.68 -19.43 -29.38
N ASP A 404 12.52 -18.53 -29.89
CA ASP A 404 12.45 -18.05 -31.27
C ASP A 404 12.65 -19.18 -32.28
N ASP A 405 13.57 -20.12 -32.04
CA ASP A 405 13.79 -21.29 -32.90
C ASP A 405 12.64 -22.32 -32.83
N LYS A 406 11.97 -22.45 -31.67
CA LYS A 406 10.74 -23.25 -31.54
C LYS A 406 9.52 -22.55 -32.16
N GLN A 407 9.45 -21.22 -32.11
CA GLN A 407 8.37 -20.43 -32.71
C GLN A 407 8.46 -20.35 -34.24
N LYS A 408 9.67 -20.38 -34.82
CA LYS A 408 9.86 -20.47 -36.29
C LYS A 408 9.38 -21.81 -36.89
N ARG A 409 9.31 -22.89 -36.10
CA ARG A 409 8.74 -24.18 -36.53
C ARG A 409 7.21 -24.26 -36.43
N ASN A 410 6.59 -23.36 -35.68
CA ASN A 410 5.14 -23.33 -35.45
C ASN A 410 4.53 -21.99 -35.89
N GLN A 411 4.83 -21.53 -37.11
CA GLN A 411 4.05 -20.46 -37.73
C GLN A 411 2.89 -21.03 -38.55
N MET A 412 1.78 -21.26 -37.86
CA MET A 412 0.46 -20.91 -38.38
C MET A 412 -0.46 -20.63 -37.19
N GLU A 413 -0.92 -19.38 -37.13
CA GLU A 413 -1.93 -18.80 -36.23
C GLU A 413 -1.52 -18.39 -34.80
N GLY A 414 -1.66 -17.08 -34.53
CA GLY A 414 -1.88 -16.52 -33.19
C GLY A 414 -0.70 -15.78 -32.54
N SER A 415 -0.53 -14.50 -32.86
CA SER A 415 0.46 -13.59 -32.22
C SER A 415 0.29 -13.53 -30.70
N THR A 416 1.34 -13.86 -29.93
CA THR A 416 1.35 -13.74 -28.46
C THR A 416 1.99 -12.43 -28.01
N MET A 417 1.38 -11.84 -26.98
CA MET A 417 1.62 -10.54 -26.33
C MET A 417 3.09 -10.18 -25.97
N ARG A 418 4.06 -11.09 -26.11
CA ARG A 418 5.49 -10.85 -25.86
C ARG A 418 6.22 -10.23 -27.05
N ASP A 419 5.81 -10.55 -28.27
CA ASP A 419 6.37 -9.95 -29.50
C ASP A 419 6.05 -8.44 -29.57
N THR A 420 4.90 -8.07 -28.99
CA THR A 420 4.44 -6.67 -28.89
C THR A 420 5.26 -5.82 -27.92
N ILE A 421 5.97 -6.42 -26.96
CA ILE A 421 6.70 -5.68 -25.91
C ILE A 421 8.17 -5.46 -26.30
N ASN A 422 8.83 -6.45 -26.89
CA ASN A 422 10.23 -6.31 -27.34
C ASN A 422 10.38 -5.48 -28.62
N GLY A 423 9.35 -5.38 -29.47
CA GLY A 423 9.33 -4.47 -30.62
C GLY A 423 9.18 -2.99 -30.25
N LYS A 424 8.63 -2.69 -29.06
CA LYS A 424 8.27 -1.32 -28.63
C LYS A 424 9.34 -0.57 -27.83
N ILE A 425 10.47 -1.22 -27.52
CA ILE A 425 11.57 -0.63 -26.73
C ILE A 425 12.87 -0.69 -27.55
N LYS A 426 12.83 -0.21 -28.80
CA LYS A 426 14.04 0.16 -29.52
C LYS A 426 14.38 1.61 -29.19
N VAL A 427 15.67 1.92 -29.09
CA VAL A 427 16.15 3.31 -29.20
C VAL A 427 15.74 3.78 -30.60
N GLY A 428 14.82 4.74 -30.66
CA GLY A 428 14.20 5.19 -31.91
C GLY A 428 15.25 5.71 -32.91
N ASP A 429 14.94 5.57 -34.19
CA ASP A 429 15.71 6.20 -35.26
C ASP A 429 15.80 7.71 -35.00
N PRO A 430 16.94 8.38 -35.26
CA PRO A 430 17.10 9.79 -34.91
C PRO A 430 16.25 10.71 -35.80
N ILE A 431 15.57 10.20 -36.83
CA ILE A 431 14.78 10.96 -37.81
C ILE A 431 13.28 10.70 -37.58
N CYS A 432 12.47 11.75 -37.63
CA CYS A 432 11.04 11.70 -37.35
C CYS A 432 10.33 10.73 -38.30
N LYS A 433 9.70 9.70 -37.73
CA LYS A 433 9.06 8.64 -38.53
C LYS A 433 7.71 9.03 -39.13
N GLY A 434 7.15 10.17 -38.72
CA GLY A 434 5.91 10.71 -39.30
C GLY A 434 6.12 11.36 -40.68
N CYS A 435 7.14 12.22 -40.82
CA CYS A 435 7.44 12.95 -42.06
C CYS A 435 8.73 12.48 -42.76
N GLY A 436 9.69 11.92 -42.04
CA GLY A 436 10.98 11.44 -42.57
C GLY A 436 12.05 12.51 -42.75
N GLU A 437 11.85 13.76 -42.31
CA GLU A 437 12.66 14.91 -42.74
C GLU A 437 13.68 15.42 -41.69
N GLU A 438 13.30 15.62 -40.43
CA GLU A 438 14.21 16.15 -39.39
C GLU A 438 14.38 15.23 -38.18
N ARG A 439 15.28 15.63 -37.26
CA ARG A 439 15.56 14.91 -36.03
C ARG A 439 14.32 14.79 -35.15
N GLU A 440 14.04 13.58 -34.67
CA GLU A 440 12.87 13.32 -33.84
C GLU A 440 13.04 13.89 -32.42
N THR A 441 12.65 15.15 -32.23
CA THR A 441 12.52 15.80 -30.91
C THR A 441 11.05 15.86 -30.50
N ILE A 442 10.77 16.01 -29.20
CA ILE A 442 9.39 16.16 -28.70
C ILE A 442 8.68 17.34 -29.38
N GLU A 443 9.40 18.45 -29.55
CA GLU A 443 8.94 19.67 -30.20
C GLU A 443 8.63 19.43 -31.67
N TYR A 444 9.53 18.75 -32.37
CA TYR A 444 9.33 18.44 -33.77
C TYR A 444 8.18 17.46 -33.98
N THR A 445 8.15 16.35 -33.24
CA THR A 445 7.13 15.30 -33.39
C THR A 445 5.72 15.78 -33.10
N LEU A 446 5.54 16.60 -32.06
CA LEU A 446 4.19 16.99 -31.61
C LEU A 446 3.67 18.30 -32.21
N LEU A 447 4.57 19.18 -32.66
CA LEU A 447 4.20 20.53 -33.12
C LEU A 447 4.73 20.86 -34.52
N ASN A 448 6.02 20.62 -34.79
CA ASN A 448 6.66 21.18 -35.99
C ASN A 448 6.69 20.26 -37.22
N CYS A 449 6.45 18.96 -37.04
CA CYS A 449 6.32 17.96 -38.09
C CYS A 449 5.19 18.36 -39.05
N SER A 450 5.40 18.20 -40.36
CA SER A 450 4.43 18.58 -41.40
C SER A 450 3.04 17.94 -41.17
N GLU A 451 3.01 16.67 -40.74
CA GLU A 451 1.80 15.92 -40.39
C GLU A 451 1.12 16.46 -39.11
N ALA A 452 1.92 16.79 -38.10
CA ALA A 452 1.40 17.38 -36.85
C ALA A 452 0.81 18.77 -37.13
N LYS A 453 1.48 19.60 -37.94
CA LYS A 453 0.98 20.91 -38.36
C LYS A 453 -0.34 20.82 -39.12
N GLN A 454 -0.50 19.83 -40.02
CA GLN A 454 -1.76 19.59 -40.72
C GLN A 454 -2.87 19.15 -39.77
N THR A 455 -2.55 18.28 -38.79
CA THR A 455 -3.48 17.86 -37.74
C THR A 455 -3.95 19.07 -36.92
N TRP A 456 -3.03 19.93 -36.48
CA TRP A 456 -3.36 21.15 -35.74
C TRP A 456 -4.15 22.17 -36.56
N LYS A 457 -3.92 22.27 -37.87
CA LYS A 457 -4.73 23.13 -38.77
C LYS A 457 -6.18 22.67 -38.90
N LEU A 458 -6.43 21.37 -38.76
CA LEU A 458 -7.77 20.77 -38.81
C LEU A 458 -8.45 20.72 -37.44
N ALA A 459 -7.75 21.09 -36.36
CA ALA A 459 -8.31 21.09 -35.03
C ALA A 459 -9.41 22.17 -34.92
N PRO A 460 -10.53 21.89 -34.23
CA PRO A 460 -11.63 22.84 -34.03
C PRO A 460 -11.28 23.97 -33.03
N ILE A 461 -10.01 24.06 -32.62
CA ILE A 461 -9.49 25.04 -31.67
C ILE A 461 -8.41 25.86 -32.37
N GLN A 462 -8.61 27.17 -32.46
CA GLN A 462 -7.62 28.08 -33.03
C GLN A 462 -6.88 28.80 -31.89
N TRP A 463 -5.58 28.55 -31.80
CA TRP A 463 -4.67 29.31 -30.95
C TRP A 463 -3.97 30.36 -31.83
N GLU A 464 -4.55 31.55 -31.95
CA GLU A 464 -3.98 32.65 -32.75
C GLU A 464 -2.53 32.97 -32.32
N GLY A 465 -1.62 33.01 -33.29
CA GLY A 465 -0.21 33.41 -33.08
C GLY A 465 0.69 32.44 -32.29
N MET A 466 0.18 31.30 -31.79
CA MET A 466 0.98 30.34 -31.00
C MET A 466 1.75 29.32 -31.85
N MET A 467 1.29 29.02 -33.06
CA MET A 467 2.00 28.11 -33.98
C MET A 467 3.23 28.76 -34.64
N GLU A 468 3.39 30.08 -34.47
CA GLU A 468 4.53 30.87 -34.97
C GLU A 468 5.60 31.11 -33.88
N GLN A 469 5.33 30.74 -32.62
CA GLN A 469 6.31 30.86 -31.55
C GLN A 469 7.34 29.72 -31.62
N HIS A 470 8.52 30.03 -32.15
CA HIS A 470 9.67 29.14 -32.09
C HIS A 470 10.24 29.11 -30.66
N GLY A 471 10.13 27.95 -29.98
CA GLY A 471 10.62 27.76 -28.62
C GLY A 471 10.45 26.33 -28.12
N SER A 472 10.82 26.08 -26.85
CA SER A 472 10.75 24.73 -26.29
C SER A 472 9.32 24.30 -25.96
N PHE A 473 9.01 22.99 -26.06
CA PHE A 473 7.68 22.43 -25.78
C PHE A 473 7.15 22.86 -24.41
N ARG A 474 8.07 23.01 -23.44
CA ARG A 474 7.78 23.50 -22.10
C ARG A 474 7.20 24.92 -22.09
N ARG A 475 7.75 25.85 -22.89
CA ARG A 475 7.25 27.23 -22.98
C ARG A 475 5.88 27.28 -23.67
N TRP A 476 5.70 26.50 -24.73
CA TRP A 476 4.41 26.34 -25.41
C TRP A 476 3.32 25.81 -24.46
N TRP A 477 3.64 24.77 -23.68
CA TRP A 477 2.70 24.18 -22.72
C TRP A 477 2.30 25.14 -21.60
N ILE A 478 3.25 25.92 -21.06
CA ILE A 478 2.98 26.92 -20.02
C ILE A 478 2.01 27.98 -20.55
N SER A 479 2.20 28.45 -21.79
CA SER A 479 1.33 29.44 -22.41
C SER A 479 -0.12 28.94 -22.60
N ILE A 480 -0.30 27.66 -22.97
CA ILE A 480 -1.62 27.04 -23.05
C ILE A 480 -2.27 26.84 -21.67
N ALA A 481 -1.47 26.47 -20.67
CA ALA A 481 -1.95 26.27 -19.30
C ALA A 481 -2.42 27.58 -18.65
N GLU A 482 -1.80 28.72 -18.96
CA GLU A 482 -2.19 30.05 -18.49
C GLU A 482 -3.56 30.50 -19.04
N ALA A 483 -4.01 29.95 -20.17
CA ALA A 483 -5.34 30.20 -20.74
C ALA A 483 -6.50 29.57 -19.93
N ARG A 484 -6.21 28.80 -18.87
CA ARG A 484 -7.21 28.18 -17.96
C ARG A 484 -8.18 29.20 -17.35
N HIS A 485 -7.77 30.46 -17.23
CA HIS A 485 -8.59 31.55 -16.68
C HIS A 485 -9.59 32.16 -17.68
N ARG A 486 -9.57 31.74 -18.96
CA ARG A 486 -10.51 32.21 -19.99
C ARG A 486 -11.80 31.36 -20.03
N PRO A 487 -12.93 31.91 -20.50
CA PRO A 487 -14.16 31.14 -20.73
C PRO A 487 -13.89 29.97 -21.69
N LYS A 488 -14.32 28.75 -21.34
CA LYS A 488 -14.02 27.49 -22.06
C LYS A 488 -12.54 27.10 -22.13
N GLY A 489 -11.63 27.81 -21.44
CA GLY A 489 -10.19 27.54 -21.46
C GLY A 489 -9.84 26.11 -21.04
N TRP A 490 -10.53 25.56 -20.04
CA TRP A 490 -10.33 24.16 -19.62
C TRP A 490 -10.73 23.14 -20.69
N GLN A 491 -11.81 23.39 -21.45
CA GLN A 491 -12.23 22.52 -22.54
C GLN A 491 -11.21 22.53 -23.68
N HIS A 492 -10.66 23.72 -24.00
CA HIS A 492 -9.63 23.85 -25.02
C HIS A 492 -8.31 23.18 -24.61
N ILE A 493 -7.91 23.29 -23.34
CA ILE A 493 -6.74 22.57 -22.81
C ILE A 493 -6.96 21.06 -22.87
N SER A 494 -8.13 20.59 -22.44
CA SER A 494 -8.47 19.16 -22.46
C SER A 494 -8.43 18.61 -23.88
N LEU A 495 -9.08 19.26 -24.85
CA LEU A 495 -9.03 18.82 -26.25
C LEU A 495 -7.60 18.88 -26.82
N SER A 496 -6.81 19.89 -26.46
CA SER A 496 -5.40 20.00 -26.88
C SER A 496 -4.55 18.81 -26.40
N VAL A 497 -4.78 18.32 -25.17
CA VAL A 497 -4.13 17.11 -24.63
C VAL A 497 -4.50 15.88 -25.46
N HIS A 498 -5.78 15.74 -25.81
CA HIS A 498 -6.25 14.59 -26.59
C HIS A 498 -5.69 14.61 -28.01
N ILE A 499 -5.55 15.80 -28.63
CA ILE A 499 -4.90 15.96 -29.95
C ILE A 499 -3.42 15.57 -29.87
N LEU A 500 -2.67 16.07 -28.90
CA LEU A 500 -1.26 15.69 -28.67
C LEU A 500 -1.11 14.17 -28.51
N TRP A 501 -2.03 13.54 -27.77
CA TRP A 501 -2.04 12.11 -27.56
C TRP A 501 -2.33 11.32 -28.85
N GLN A 502 -3.27 11.77 -29.69
CA GLN A 502 -3.52 11.11 -30.98
C GLN A 502 -2.34 11.28 -31.94
N ILE A 503 -1.72 12.47 -32.01
CA ILE A 503 -0.52 12.70 -32.83
C ILE A 503 0.59 11.71 -32.41
N TRP A 504 0.77 11.52 -31.11
CA TRP A 504 1.72 10.54 -30.59
C TRP A 504 1.34 9.10 -30.93
N LYS A 505 0.07 8.72 -30.81
CA LYS A 505 -0.43 7.38 -31.19
C LYS A 505 -0.23 7.11 -32.67
N ASP A 506 -0.53 8.07 -33.54
CA ASP A 506 -0.37 7.92 -34.99
C ASP A 506 1.11 7.84 -35.40
N ARG A 507 1.99 8.63 -34.78
CA ARG A 507 3.45 8.46 -34.97
C ARG A 507 3.90 7.05 -34.60
N ASN A 508 3.40 6.51 -33.50
CA ASN A 508 3.74 5.14 -33.06
C ASN A 508 3.13 4.08 -33.97
N GLU A 509 1.95 4.32 -34.53
CA GLU A 509 1.33 3.43 -35.51
C GLU A 509 2.16 3.35 -36.80
N VAL A 510 2.73 4.48 -37.22
CA VAL A 510 3.70 4.51 -38.33
C VAL A 510 4.98 3.77 -37.98
N GLU A 511 5.56 4.03 -36.80
CA GLU A 511 6.82 3.40 -36.37
C GLU A 511 6.71 1.88 -36.16
N PHE A 512 5.62 1.42 -35.56
CA PHE A 512 5.47 0.01 -35.17
C PHE A 512 4.73 -0.82 -36.22
N ASN A 513 3.83 -0.21 -37.00
CA ASN A 513 2.95 -0.92 -37.93
C ASN A 513 3.07 -0.41 -39.38
N GLY A 514 3.92 0.59 -39.66
CA GLY A 514 4.11 1.15 -41.00
C GLY A 514 2.88 1.86 -41.57
N LYS A 515 1.86 2.12 -40.74
CA LYS A 515 0.54 2.56 -41.18
C LYS A 515 0.36 4.05 -40.92
N LYS A 516 0.30 4.83 -42.00
CA LYS A 516 0.06 6.28 -41.94
C LYS A 516 -1.43 6.58 -41.93
N ASN A 517 -1.88 7.29 -40.88
CA ASN A 517 -3.24 7.78 -40.77
C ASN A 517 -3.33 9.20 -41.35
N GLN A 518 -4.49 9.53 -41.92
CA GLN A 518 -4.76 10.87 -42.46
C GLN A 518 -5.06 11.85 -41.30
N PRO A 519 -4.53 13.08 -41.30
CA PRO A 519 -4.67 14.06 -40.21
C PRO A 519 -6.12 14.32 -39.73
N TRP A 520 -7.10 14.26 -40.63
CA TRP A 520 -8.51 14.44 -40.26
C TRP A 520 -9.04 13.30 -39.37
N ARG A 521 -8.57 12.06 -39.58
CA ARG A 521 -8.94 10.90 -38.74
C ARG A 521 -8.35 11.02 -37.35
N THR A 522 -7.14 11.57 -37.24
CA THR A 522 -6.46 11.87 -35.98
C THR A 522 -7.29 12.85 -35.14
N ILE A 523 -7.79 13.91 -35.76
CA ILE A 523 -8.67 14.88 -35.09
C ILE A 523 -10.02 14.27 -34.72
N GLN A 524 -10.64 13.51 -35.61
CA GLN A 524 -11.92 12.84 -35.31
C GLN A 524 -11.79 11.94 -34.07
N LYS A 525 -10.75 11.11 -34.01
CA LYS A 525 -10.46 10.26 -32.84
C LYS A 525 -10.15 11.08 -31.59
N ALA A 526 -9.45 12.20 -31.72
CA ALA A 526 -9.17 13.08 -30.58
C ALA A 526 -10.46 13.68 -30.01
N GLN A 527 -11.41 14.03 -30.87
CA GLN A 527 -12.72 14.54 -30.47
C GLN A 527 -13.60 13.45 -29.86
N GLU A 528 -13.62 12.24 -30.43
CA GLU A 528 -14.32 11.08 -29.90
C GLU A 528 -13.80 10.72 -28.51
N ASP A 529 -12.48 10.56 -28.35
CA ASP A 529 -11.85 10.27 -27.05
C ASP A 529 -12.11 11.38 -26.03
N TRP A 530 -12.10 12.65 -26.47
CA TRP A 530 -12.40 13.80 -25.60
C TRP A 530 -13.88 13.84 -25.16
N LEU A 531 -14.81 13.54 -26.06
CA LEU A 531 -16.24 13.43 -25.75
C LEU A 531 -16.51 12.24 -24.82
N GLU A 532 -15.89 11.09 -25.08
CA GLU A 532 -15.95 9.92 -24.21
C GLU A 532 -15.36 10.22 -22.83
N PHE A 533 -14.24 10.94 -22.76
CA PHE A 533 -13.66 11.42 -21.50
C PHE A 533 -14.62 12.36 -20.75
N GLY A 534 -15.27 13.28 -21.47
CA GLY A 534 -16.30 14.15 -20.89
C GLY A 534 -17.54 13.38 -20.41
N GLU A 535 -17.91 12.29 -21.08
CA GLU A 535 -18.99 11.39 -20.65
C GLU A 535 -18.59 10.49 -19.50
N THR A 536 -17.33 10.03 -19.43
CA THR A 536 -16.80 9.26 -18.30
C THR A 536 -16.59 10.11 -17.07
N ASP A 537 -16.13 11.35 -17.20
CA ASP A 537 -16.05 12.31 -16.08
C ASP A 537 -17.46 12.65 -15.58
N LYS A 538 -18.44 12.86 -16.48
CA LYS A 538 -19.86 12.96 -16.12
C LYS A 538 -20.42 11.65 -15.54
N ARG A 539 -19.97 10.47 -15.99
CA ARG A 539 -20.35 9.15 -15.47
C ARG A 539 -19.68 8.84 -14.14
N GLU A 540 -18.47 9.31 -13.84
CA GLU A 540 -17.83 9.22 -12.53
C GLU A 540 -18.47 10.22 -11.57
N THR A 541 -18.89 11.39 -12.05
CA THR A 541 -19.73 12.30 -11.27
C THR A 541 -21.12 11.68 -11.03
N ARG A 542 -21.69 10.98 -12.03
CA ARG A 542 -22.96 10.23 -11.94
C ARG A 542 -22.85 8.92 -11.15
N MET A 543 -21.72 8.22 -11.17
CA MET A 543 -21.42 7.00 -10.43
C MET A 543 -21.00 7.34 -9.01
N SER A 544 -20.30 8.45 -8.78
CA SER A 544 -20.14 9.01 -7.44
C SER A 544 -21.52 9.32 -6.86
N THR A 545 -22.43 9.89 -7.65
CA THR A 545 -23.82 10.11 -7.21
C THR A 545 -24.70 8.84 -7.19
N GLU A 546 -24.45 7.81 -8.00
CA GLU A 546 -25.17 6.53 -8.00
C GLU A 546 -24.63 5.54 -6.95
N GLU A 547 -23.34 5.53 -6.64
CA GLU A 547 -22.75 4.89 -5.46
C GLU A 547 -23.28 5.56 -4.20
N THR A 548 -23.47 6.89 -4.22
CA THR A 548 -24.18 7.60 -3.13
C THR A 548 -25.66 7.21 -3.06
N LYS A 549 -26.32 6.92 -4.20
CA LYS A 549 -27.71 6.41 -4.23
C LYS A 549 -27.85 4.92 -3.87
N ALA A 550 -26.90 4.07 -4.24
CA ALA A 550 -26.85 2.65 -3.90
C ALA A 550 -26.49 2.45 -2.43
N LEU A 551 -25.68 3.34 -1.84
CA LEU A 551 -25.50 3.47 -0.39
C LEU A 551 -26.78 3.93 0.33
N HIS A 552 -27.71 4.59 -0.37
CA HIS A 552 -29.05 4.91 0.15
C HIS A 552 -30.08 3.79 -0.03
N GLN A 553 -29.96 2.92 -1.04
CA GLN A 553 -30.86 1.77 -1.21
C GLN A 553 -30.50 0.56 -0.34
N ASN A 554 -29.24 0.39 0.07
CA ASN A 554 -28.82 -0.67 1.00
C ASN A 554 -28.96 -0.29 2.50
N ASN A 555 -29.50 0.89 2.81
CA ASN A 555 -29.79 1.34 4.18
C ASN A 555 -31.30 1.63 4.40
N GLN A 556 -32.17 1.02 3.58
CA GLN A 556 -33.58 0.80 3.94
C GLN A 556 -33.79 -0.66 4.31
#